data_AF-A0A848KSF7-F1
#
_entry.id   AF-A0A848KSF7-F1
#
_cell.length_a   1.000
_cell.length_b   1.000
_cell.length_c   1.000
_cell.angle_alpha   90.00
_cell.angle_beta   90.00
_cell.angle_gamma   90.00
#
_symmetry.space_group_name_H-M   'P 1'
#
loop_
_entity.id
_entity.type
_entity.pdbx_description
1 polymer ?
#
loop_
_entity_poly.entity_id
_entity_poly.type
_entity_poly.pdbx_seq_one_letter_code
_entity_poly.pdbx_strand_id
1 'polypeptide(L)'
;MPTTHVVHHHESHGNHPMSIFGYLSILAGFASAALWLINLASGNTAIAIIFGVIAACAFVSAIVIMTTLTRRVHHSPLVPDNTDVEASRYLHEYRGV
;
A
#
# COMPACT_ATOMS: atom_id res chain seq x y z
N MET A 1 -25.02 -31.30 17.68
CA MET A 1 -24.74 -30.67 16.38
C MET A 1 -23.24 -30.72 16.16
N PRO A 2 -22.74 -31.50 15.19
CA PRO A 2 -21.32 -31.53 14.88
C PRO A 2 -20.96 -30.26 14.10
N THR A 3 -20.04 -29.46 14.64
CA THR A 3 -19.47 -28.29 13.97
C THR A 3 -18.50 -28.78 12.89
N THR A 4 -18.96 -28.80 11.64
CA THR A 4 -18.12 -29.09 10.48
C THR A 4 -17.11 -27.94 10.32
N HIS A 5 -15.88 -28.14 10.76
CA HIS A 5 -14.80 -27.18 10.54
C HIS A 5 -14.38 -27.23 9.07
N VAL A 6 -15.01 -26.40 8.24
CA VAL A 6 -14.65 -26.24 6.83
C VAL A 6 -13.27 -25.57 6.79
N VAL A 7 -12.26 -26.30 6.33
CA VAL A 7 -10.93 -25.72 6.08
C VAL A 7 -11.08 -24.78 4.90
N HIS A 8 -11.08 -23.47 5.17
CA HIS A 8 -11.13 -22.44 4.14
C HIS A 8 -9.86 -22.54 3.26
N HIS A 9 -10.06 -22.73 1.96
CA HIS A 9 -8.98 -22.63 0.98
C HIS A 9 -8.49 -21.18 0.97
N HIS A 10 -7.17 -20.99 1.09
CA HIS A 10 -6.56 -19.66 1.06
C HIS A 10 -6.65 -19.11 -0.37
N GLU A 11 -7.68 -18.31 -0.65
CA GLU A 11 -7.76 -17.52 -1.87
C GLU A 11 -6.77 -16.35 -1.73
N SER A 12 -5.90 -16.18 -2.73
CA SER A 12 -4.86 -15.15 -2.75
C SER A 12 -5.51 -13.77 -2.69
N HIS A 13 -5.50 -13.14 -1.51
CA HIS A 13 -6.08 -11.82 -1.29
C HIS A 13 -5.41 -10.79 -2.22
N GLY A 14 -6.17 -9.77 -2.65
CA GLY A 14 -5.75 -8.72 -3.58
C GLY A 14 -4.68 -7.74 -3.08
N ASN A 15 -3.81 -8.16 -2.16
CA ASN A 15 -2.63 -7.40 -1.78
C ASN A 15 -1.61 -7.45 -2.93
N HIS A 16 -1.80 -6.57 -3.89
CA HIS A 16 -0.89 -6.46 -5.01
C HIS A 16 0.50 -6.05 -4.47
N PRO A 17 1.59 -6.79 -4.72
CA PRO A 17 2.91 -6.54 -4.13
C PRO A 17 3.42 -5.10 -4.38
N MET A 18 2.90 -4.44 -5.41
CA MET A 18 3.15 -3.03 -5.69
C MET A 18 2.68 -2.08 -4.59
N SER A 19 1.63 -2.39 -3.80
CA SER A 19 1.19 -1.54 -2.68
C SER A 19 2.26 -1.46 -1.58
N ILE A 20 2.98 -2.55 -1.34
CA ILE A 20 4.12 -2.61 -0.41
C ILE A 20 5.24 -1.67 -0.89
N PHE A 21 5.58 -1.71 -2.19
CA PHE A 21 6.57 -0.80 -2.76
C PHE A 21 6.13 0.66 -2.69
N GLY A 22 4.84 0.94 -2.89
CA GLY A 22 4.26 2.27 -2.69
C GLY A 22 4.43 2.74 -1.24
N TYR A 23 4.10 1.90 -0.28
CA TYR A 23 4.24 2.20 1.15
C TYR A 23 5.70 2.43 1.57
N LEU A 24 6.62 1.55 1.14
CA LEU A 24 8.06 1.71 1.41
C LEU A 24 8.62 2.99 0.79
N SER A 25 8.15 3.36 -0.41
CA SER A 25 8.54 4.62 -1.05
C SER A 25 8.09 5.84 -0.24
N ILE A 26 6.90 5.81 0.37
CA ILE A 26 6.43 6.88 1.27
C ILE A 26 7.34 6.99 2.50
N LEU A 27 7.66 5.87 3.16
CA LEU A 27 8.55 5.86 4.33
C LEU A 27 9.95 6.39 3.98
N ALA A 28 10.51 5.93 2.86
CA ALA A 28 11.80 6.40 2.37
C ALA A 28 11.76 7.90 2.01
N GLY A 29 10.67 8.38 1.43
CA GLY A 29 10.43 9.78 1.12
C GLY A 29 10.45 10.65 2.37
N PHE A 30 9.74 10.27 3.43
CA PHE A 30 9.75 11.01 4.70
C PHE A 30 11.12 11.00 5.39
N ALA A 31 11.80 9.85 5.44
CA ALA A 31 13.14 9.76 6.01
C ALA A 31 14.13 10.67 5.25
N SER A 32 14.07 10.66 3.92
CA SER A 32 14.91 11.50 3.06
C SER A 32 14.57 12.98 3.20
N ALA A 33 13.29 13.34 3.35
CA ALA A 33 12.86 14.71 3.57
C ALA A 33 13.36 15.26 4.92
N ALA A 34 13.36 14.45 5.98
CA ALA A 34 13.94 14.83 7.26
C ALA A 34 15.46 15.10 7.13
N LEU A 35 16.20 14.21 6.45
CA LEU A 35 17.63 14.39 6.19
C LEU A 35 17.90 15.62 5.31
N TRP A 36 17.05 15.90 4.33
CA TRP A 36 17.14 17.11 3.52
C TRP A 36 17.05 18.37 4.38
N LEU A 37 16.04 18.48 5.26
CA LEU A 37 15.84 19.64 6.13
C LEU A 37 17.00 19.82 7.11
N ILE A 38 17.50 18.73 7.71
CA ILE A 38 18.65 18.78 8.64
C ILE A 38 19.90 19.29 7.93
N ASN A 39 20.21 18.77 6.74
CA ASN A 39 21.39 19.20 5.98
C ASN A 39 21.26 20.63 5.46
N LEU A 40 20.05 21.04 5.05
CA LEU A 40 19.76 22.40 4.65
C LEU A 40 19.98 23.38 5.80
N ALA A 41 19.49 23.04 7.00
CA ALA A 41 19.69 23.83 8.22
C ALA A 41 21.16 23.87 8.68
N SER A 42 21.92 22.79 8.41
CA SER A 42 23.35 22.69 8.76
C SER A 42 24.27 23.40 7.75
N GLY A 43 23.73 24.00 6.70
CA GLY A 43 24.51 24.66 5.63
C GLY A 43 25.20 23.69 4.66
N ASN A 44 24.91 22.40 4.74
CA ASN A 44 25.49 21.39 3.85
C ASN A 44 24.64 21.27 2.57
N THR A 45 24.82 22.22 1.67
CA THR A 45 23.99 22.40 0.46
C THR A 45 24.08 21.21 -0.50
N ALA A 46 25.26 20.64 -0.71
CA ALA A 46 25.43 19.51 -1.62
C ALA A 46 24.64 18.27 -1.14
N ILE A 47 24.78 17.91 0.14
CA ILE A 47 24.06 16.76 0.72
C ILE A 47 22.55 17.05 0.80
N ALA A 48 22.17 18.30 1.11
CA ALA A 48 20.78 18.71 1.09
C ALA A 48 20.13 18.50 -0.29
N ILE A 49 20.79 18.91 -1.39
CA ILE A 49 20.27 18.72 -2.74
C ILE A 49 20.05 17.22 -3.03
N ILE A 50 21.02 16.37 -2.67
CA ILE A 50 20.92 14.91 -2.89
C ILE A 50 19.67 14.35 -2.19
N PHE A 51 19.51 14.61 -0.89
CA PHE A 51 18.35 14.10 -0.15
C PHE A 51 17.03 14.72 -0.61
N GLY A 52 17.03 15.98 -1.04
CA GLY A 52 15.86 16.64 -1.61
C GLY A 52 15.39 15.95 -2.90
N VAL A 53 16.32 15.62 -3.80
CA VAL A 53 16.02 14.89 -5.05
C VAL A 53 15.54 13.47 -4.73
N ILE A 54 16.19 12.77 -3.80
CA ILE A 54 15.77 11.42 -3.40
C ILE A 54 14.35 11.44 -2.82
N ALA A 55 14.04 12.40 -1.93
CA ALA A 55 12.71 12.55 -1.36
C ALA A 55 11.65 12.83 -2.43
N ALA A 56 11.94 13.74 -3.37
CA ALA A 56 11.03 14.06 -4.47
C ALA A 56 10.75 12.84 -5.35
N CYS A 57 11.79 12.11 -5.76
CA CYS A 57 11.64 10.89 -6.56
C CYS A 57 10.82 9.82 -5.83
N ALA A 58 11.05 9.63 -4.53
CA ALA A 58 10.32 8.65 -3.71
C ALA A 58 8.84 9.00 -3.55
N PHE A 59 8.50 10.27 -3.39
CA PHE A 59 7.10 10.69 -3.33
C PHE A 59 6.40 10.59 -4.68
N VAL A 60 7.08 10.98 -5.78
CA VAL A 60 6.52 10.84 -7.13
C VAL A 60 6.27 9.37 -7.46
N SER A 61 7.22 8.47 -7.18
CA SER A 61 7.03 7.04 -7.42
C SER A 61 5.88 6.48 -6.58
N ALA A 62 5.77 6.85 -5.30
CA ALA A 62 4.64 6.46 -4.45
C ALA A 62 3.29 6.92 -5.02
N ILE A 63 3.18 8.18 -5.46
CA ILE A 63 1.96 8.72 -6.07
C ILE A 63 1.59 7.91 -7.32
N VAL A 64 2.55 7.66 -8.20
CA VAL A 64 2.31 6.88 -9.43
C VAL A 64 1.84 5.47 -9.10
N ILE A 65 2.48 4.79 -8.15
CA ILE A 65 2.12 3.43 -7.74
C ILE A 65 0.70 3.41 -7.16
N MET A 66 0.40 4.27 -6.20
CA MET A 66 -0.91 4.29 -5.54
C MET A 66 -2.03 4.67 -6.51
N THR A 67 -1.82 5.70 -7.34
CA THR A 67 -2.83 6.11 -8.34
C THR A 67 -3.05 5.04 -9.40
N THR A 68 -2.00 4.33 -9.81
CA THR A 68 -2.12 3.21 -10.75
C THR A 68 -2.91 2.08 -10.12
N LEU A 69 -2.65 1.75 -8.85
CA LEU A 69 -3.36 0.71 -8.13
C LEU A 69 -4.84 1.04 -7.97
N THR A 70 -5.16 2.25 -7.51
CA THR A 70 -6.53 2.74 -7.35
C THR A 70 -7.30 2.78 -8.67
N ARG A 71 -6.66 3.18 -9.78
CA ARG A 71 -7.36 3.39 -11.06
C ARG A 71 -7.44 2.15 -11.94
N ARG A 72 -6.46 1.24 -11.88
CA ARG A 72 -6.36 0.11 -12.83
C ARG A 72 -6.66 -1.24 -12.23
N VAL A 73 -6.47 -1.41 -10.92
CA VAL A 73 -6.53 -2.74 -10.30
C VAL A 73 -7.88 -2.97 -9.62
N HIS A 74 -8.71 -1.94 -9.44
CA HIS A 74 -9.97 -1.95 -8.69
C HIS A 74 -9.88 -2.47 -7.23
N HIS A 75 -8.75 -3.06 -6.84
CA HIS A 75 -8.42 -3.40 -5.46
C HIS A 75 -8.05 -2.17 -4.65
N SER A 76 -8.72 -2.01 -3.51
CA SER A 76 -8.36 -0.99 -2.54
C SER A 76 -6.94 -1.25 -2.01
N PRO A 77 -6.02 -0.26 -2.06
CA PRO A 77 -4.63 -0.44 -1.60
C PRO A 77 -4.47 -0.74 -0.11
N LEU A 78 -5.52 -0.51 0.67
CA LEU A 78 -5.54 -0.57 2.14
C LEU A 78 -6.62 -1.51 2.68
N VAL A 79 -7.59 -1.90 1.85
CA VAL A 79 -8.71 -2.76 2.25
C VAL A 79 -8.66 -4.00 1.37
N PRO A 80 -8.63 -5.21 1.93
CA PRO A 80 -8.79 -6.41 1.13
C PRO A 80 -10.13 -6.32 0.38
N ASP A 81 -10.07 -6.35 -0.95
CA ASP A 81 -11.28 -6.59 -1.74
C ASP A 81 -11.68 -8.03 -1.51
N ASN A 82 -12.80 -8.25 -0.82
CA ASN A 82 -13.43 -9.56 -0.80
C ASN A 82 -13.83 -9.89 -2.24
N THR A 83 -13.48 -11.09 -2.71
CA THR A 83 -13.94 -11.55 -4.02
C THR A 83 -15.47 -11.62 -4.04
N ASP A 84 -16.11 -11.53 -5.21
CA ASP A 84 -17.57 -11.67 -5.33
C ASP A 84 -18.07 -13.00 -4.71
N VAL A 85 -17.22 -14.02 -4.72
CA VAL A 85 -17.44 -15.34 -4.10
C VAL A 85 -17.39 -15.25 -2.57
N GLU A 86 -16.45 -14.52 -1.99
CA GLU A 86 -16.43 -14.26 -0.54
C GLU A 86 -17.61 -13.41 -0.11
N ALA A 87 -17.92 -12.32 -0.84
CA ALA A 87 -19.04 -11.45 -0.51
C ALA A 87 -20.38 -12.21 -0.53
N SER A 88 -20.62 -13.04 -1.55
CA SER A 88 -21.81 -13.89 -1.64
C SER A 88 -21.83 -14.98 -0.56
N ARG A 89 -20.69 -15.58 -0.22
CA ARG A 89 -20.59 -16.55 0.89
C ARG A 89 -20.88 -15.90 2.25
N TYR A 90 -20.30 -14.74 2.53
CA TYR A 90 -20.57 -13.97 3.74
C TYR A 90 -22.04 -13.55 3.83
N LEU A 91 -22.64 -13.11 2.72
CA LEU A 91 -24.06 -12.78 2.66
C LEU A 91 -24.94 -14.00 2.91
N HIS A 92 -24.61 -15.15 2.30
CA HIS A 92 -25.36 -16.38 2.52
C HIS A 92 -25.25 -16.87 3.97
N GLU A 93 -24.06 -16.80 4.58
CA GLU A 93 -23.83 -17.28 5.94
C GLU A 93 -24.46 -16.39 7.02
N TYR A 94 -24.46 -15.06 6.84
CA TYR A 94 -24.99 -14.12 7.84
C TYR A 94 -26.39 -13.58 7.53
N ARG A 95 -26.83 -13.60 6.27
CA ARG A 95 -28.16 -13.10 5.85
C ARG A 95 -29.09 -14.18 5.32
N GLY A 96 -28.60 -15.40 5.05
CA GLY A 96 -29.44 -16.52 4.61
C GLY A 96 -30.14 -16.31 3.25
N VAL A 97 -29.62 -15.41 2.42
CA VAL A 97 -30.07 -15.12 1.05
C VAL A 97 -29.03 -15.53 0.03
#